data_AF-A0A3L8DV11-F1
#
_entry.id   AF-A0A3L8DV11-F1
#
_cell.length_a   1.000
_cell.length_b   1.000
_cell.length_c   1.000
_cell.angle_alpha   90.00
_cell.angle_beta   90.00
_cell.angle_gamma   90.00
#
_symmetry.space_group_name_H-M   'P 1'
#
loop_
_entity.id
_entity.type
_entity.pdbx_description
1 polymer ?
#
loop_
_entity_poly.entity_id
_entity_poly.type
_entity_poly.pdbx_seq_one_letter_code
_entity_poly.pdbx_strand_id
1 'polypeptide(L)'
;MEGKEQIIPPGIYSIDDLKDYGKDRNWCPYFLARYTILHAHIVVYSYHYLLDPKIAEMVSKELSKSSVVVFDEAHNIEAVPGNIRNAEHFIGFLKRFVEYLKTRLRVQHVVQESPAAFLRDIQTKVAIDRKPLRFCATRLASLLRTMEIIDLTDFSPIILVTHLATLVSTYTHGFTIIVEPFDDKTPTILNPILYFTCLDSSIAIKPIFDRFQSVVITSGTLSPLDMYPKILNFKPVIMSSFTMTLARPCLLPMVVAKGNDQVAISSKYETREDVAVIRNYGQLLVEFAATVPDGLVCFFTSYLYMESVVAAWYDQGVVDQLQRHKLLFIETQDSAETSLALVNYIKACNNGRGAILLSVARGKVSEGVDFDHHLGRAVLMFGIPYVYTQSRILKARLEYLRDQFQIRENDFLTFDAMRHAAQCVGRAIRGKTDYGIMVFADKRFSKTDKRSKLPKWIQEYLIDSLCNLSTEEAIQEGTVYAVEFSPRSGRELIDVAKKRTNIIPIVEDARHPYKYRMLVGMVDTLFSDVAQPDQARIVSLNAETFLKDGGHFVVSIKASCIDSLAQPEMVFASEVKKLIADNLKPQEQITLEPYERDHAVVVGTYRPPPKC
;
A
#
# COMPACT_ATOMS: atom_id res chain seq x y z
N MET A 1 20.44 -58.81 1.06
CA MET A 1 19.58 -57.62 1.03
C MET A 1 18.88 -57.63 -0.32
N GLU A 2 17.61 -58.00 -0.31
CA GLU A 2 16.76 -58.06 -1.49
C GLU A 2 16.50 -56.63 -2.01
N GLY A 3 16.36 -56.45 -3.32
CA GLY A 3 16.03 -55.15 -3.94
C GLY A 3 17.17 -54.39 -4.65
N LYS A 4 18.38 -54.97 -4.78
CA LYS A 4 19.53 -54.31 -5.47
C LYS A 4 19.34 -54.05 -6.96
N GLU A 5 18.43 -54.77 -7.63
CA GLU A 5 18.24 -54.74 -9.09
C GLU A 5 16.76 -54.59 -9.48
N GLN A 6 15.96 -53.96 -8.61
CA GLN A 6 14.53 -53.75 -8.83
C GLN A 6 14.27 -52.32 -9.33
N ILE A 7 13.43 -52.19 -10.35
CA ILE A 7 13.06 -50.90 -10.94
C ILE A 7 11.86 -50.33 -10.17
N ILE A 8 11.98 -49.09 -9.71
CA ILE A 8 10.88 -48.37 -9.06
C ILE A 8 9.87 -47.86 -10.11
N PRO A 9 8.56 -47.79 -9.78
CA PRO A 9 7.57 -47.28 -10.73
C PRO A 9 7.84 -45.81 -11.08
N PRO A 10 7.38 -45.34 -12.25
CA PRO A 10 7.61 -43.95 -12.68
C PRO A 10 6.97 -42.98 -11.69
N GLY A 11 7.79 -42.05 -11.18
CA GLY A 11 7.39 -41.08 -10.17
C GLY A 11 8.54 -40.17 -9.79
N ILE A 12 8.23 -39.12 -9.05
CA ILE A 12 9.24 -38.22 -8.45
C ILE A 12 9.44 -38.73 -7.02
N TYR A 13 10.67 -39.10 -6.68
CA TYR A 13 11.02 -39.59 -5.35
C TYR A 13 12.03 -38.66 -4.70
N SER A 14 11.67 -38.12 -3.54
CA SER A 14 12.61 -37.47 -2.63
C SER A 14 13.39 -38.50 -1.81
N ILE A 15 14.38 -38.03 -1.04
CA ILE A 15 15.16 -38.89 -0.13
C ILE A 15 14.25 -39.57 0.89
N ASP A 16 13.24 -38.87 1.39
CA ASP A 16 12.33 -39.40 2.40
C ASP A 16 11.33 -40.39 1.77
N ASP A 17 10.85 -40.12 0.55
CA ASP A 17 10.00 -41.07 -0.19
C ASP A 17 10.75 -42.39 -0.47
N LEU A 18 12.04 -42.33 -0.81
CA LEU A 18 12.86 -43.53 -1.01
C LEU A 18 13.08 -44.31 0.29
N LYS A 19 13.21 -43.63 1.43
CA LYS A 19 13.32 -44.29 2.74
C LYS A 19 12.03 -45.00 3.10
N ASP A 20 10.89 -44.35 2.91
CA ASP A 20 9.58 -44.94 3.21
C ASP A 20 9.30 -46.12 2.28
N TYR A 21 9.56 -45.97 0.98
CA TYR A 21 9.45 -47.05 0.00
C TYR A 21 10.40 -48.23 0.31
N GLY A 22 11.61 -47.93 0.77
CA GLY A 22 12.58 -48.94 1.22
C GLY A 22 12.13 -49.65 2.49
N LYS A 23 11.55 -48.92 3.44
CA LYS A 23 11.05 -49.44 4.71
C LYS A 23 9.87 -50.39 4.51
N ASP A 24 8.94 -50.04 3.63
CA ASP A 24 7.76 -50.88 3.32
C ASP A 24 8.13 -52.23 2.70
N ARG A 25 9.25 -52.29 1.98
CA ARG A 25 9.71 -53.51 1.27
C ARG A 25 10.97 -54.15 1.86
N ASN A 26 11.45 -53.68 3.00
CA ASN A 26 12.75 -54.09 3.59
C ASN A 26 13.94 -53.98 2.62
N TRP A 27 13.92 -52.98 1.74
CA TRP A 27 15.01 -52.69 0.81
C TRP A 27 15.90 -51.57 1.35
N CYS A 28 17.20 -51.66 1.03
CA CYS A 28 18.12 -50.58 1.39
C CYS A 28 17.93 -49.40 0.42
N PRO A 29 17.46 -48.22 0.88
CA PRO A 29 17.17 -47.08 0.01
C PRO A 29 18.43 -46.54 -0.70
N TYR A 30 19.61 -46.68 -0.08
CA TYR A 30 20.87 -46.27 -0.67
C TYR A 30 21.24 -47.10 -1.92
N PHE A 31 21.16 -48.42 -1.83
CA PHE A 31 21.46 -49.30 -2.97
C PHE A 31 20.37 -49.23 -4.04
N LEU A 32 19.11 -49.06 -3.62
CA LEU A 32 17.97 -48.85 -4.52
C LEU A 32 18.15 -47.57 -5.34
N ALA A 33 18.42 -46.43 -4.68
CA ALA A 33 18.65 -45.15 -5.33
C ALA A 33 19.79 -45.25 -6.36
N ARG A 34 20.89 -45.91 -5.98
CA ARG A 34 22.04 -46.10 -6.86
C ARG A 34 21.70 -46.88 -8.12
N TYR A 35 20.99 -48.00 -8.00
CA TYR A 35 20.58 -48.78 -9.17
C TYR A 35 19.60 -48.01 -10.07
N THR A 36 18.69 -47.25 -9.47
CA THR A 36 17.69 -46.46 -10.22
C THR A 36 18.27 -45.28 -11.00
N ILE A 37 19.48 -44.80 -10.66
CA ILE A 37 20.19 -43.75 -11.42
C ILE A 37 20.40 -44.17 -12.89
N LEU A 38 20.59 -45.46 -13.17
CA LEU A 38 20.76 -46.00 -14.54
C LEU A 38 19.51 -45.84 -15.42
N HIS A 39 18.33 -45.76 -14.80
CA HIS A 39 17.04 -45.72 -15.48
C HIS A 39 16.30 -44.38 -15.28
N ALA A 40 16.89 -43.46 -14.51
CA ALA A 40 16.30 -42.17 -14.21
C ALA A 40 16.55 -41.18 -15.36
N HIS A 41 15.51 -40.40 -15.68
CA HIS A 41 15.60 -39.32 -16.67
C HIS A 41 16.17 -38.02 -16.07
N ILE A 42 15.92 -37.79 -14.78
CA ILE A 42 16.36 -36.62 -14.04
C ILE A 42 16.93 -37.10 -12.72
N VAL A 43 18.18 -36.71 -12.42
CA VAL A 43 18.84 -37.05 -11.15
C VAL A 43 19.35 -35.75 -10.52
N VAL A 44 18.97 -35.50 -9.28
CA VAL A 44 19.38 -34.32 -8.51
C VAL A 44 20.30 -34.77 -7.38
N TYR A 45 21.58 -34.41 -7.46
CA TYR A 45 22.57 -34.70 -6.42
C TYR A 45 23.58 -33.55 -6.27
N SER A 46 24.31 -33.55 -5.16
CA SER A 46 25.32 -32.52 -4.85
C SER A 46 26.51 -32.56 -5.82
N TYR A 47 27.08 -31.40 -6.14
CA TYR A 47 28.25 -31.27 -7.02
C TYR A 47 29.46 -32.13 -6.62
N HIS A 48 29.58 -32.49 -5.33
CA HIS A 48 30.65 -33.37 -4.84
C HIS A 48 30.64 -34.76 -5.50
N TYR A 49 29.46 -35.29 -5.89
CA TYR A 49 29.35 -36.58 -6.56
C TYR A 49 29.91 -36.57 -7.99
N LEU A 50 29.99 -35.39 -8.61
CA LEU A 50 30.51 -35.23 -9.97
C LEU A 50 31.99 -34.80 -9.98
N LEU A 51 32.41 -34.02 -8.97
CA LEU A 51 33.74 -33.38 -8.93
C LEU A 51 34.77 -34.12 -8.07
N ASP A 52 34.36 -34.89 -7.06
CA ASP A 52 35.31 -35.68 -6.25
C ASP A 52 35.73 -36.93 -7.06
N PRO A 53 37.01 -37.06 -7.45
CA PRO A 53 37.46 -38.16 -8.30
C PRO A 53 37.23 -39.54 -7.68
N LYS A 54 37.21 -39.68 -6.34
CA LYS A 54 36.93 -40.97 -5.69
C LYS A 54 35.45 -41.37 -5.79
N ILE A 55 34.53 -40.40 -5.74
CA ILE A 55 33.08 -40.63 -5.74
C ILE A 55 32.54 -40.67 -7.17
N ALA A 56 33.04 -39.78 -8.04
CA ALA A 56 32.69 -39.71 -9.44
C ALA A 56 33.07 -41.00 -10.20
N GLU A 57 34.18 -41.65 -9.84
CA GLU A 57 34.55 -42.95 -10.43
C GLU A 57 33.56 -44.06 -10.06
N MET A 58 32.90 -43.96 -8.90
CA MET A 58 31.91 -44.95 -8.43
C MET A 58 30.49 -44.69 -8.96
N VAL A 59 30.09 -43.42 -9.14
CA VAL A 59 28.71 -43.04 -9.48
C VAL A 59 28.59 -42.51 -10.91
N SER A 60 29.52 -41.66 -11.33
CA SER A 60 29.46 -41.00 -12.65
C SER A 60 29.92 -41.90 -13.80
N LYS A 61 30.62 -43.01 -13.51
CA LYS A 61 30.97 -44.03 -14.51
C LYS A 61 29.73 -44.76 -15.07
N GLU A 62 28.66 -44.83 -14.28
CA GLU A 62 27.40 -45.49 -14.62
C GLU A 62 26.48 -44.57 -15.46
N LEU A 63 26.75 -43.27 -15.54
CA LEU A 63 25.96 -42.30 -16.32
C LEU A 63 26.37 -42.28 -17.80
N SER A 64 25.38 -42.12 -18.69
CA SER A 64 25.65 -42.04 -20.14
C SER A 64 26.41 -40.77 -20.52
N LYS A 65 27.35 -40.86 -21.48
CA LYS A 65 28.08 -39.70 -22.01
C LYS A 65 27.19 -38.68 -22.74
N SER A 66 25.95 -39.05 -23.06
CA SER A 66 24.93 -38.20 -23.68
C SER A 66 24.08 -37.40 -22.68
N SER A 67 24.40 -37.46 -21.39
CA SER A 67 23.61 -36.79 -20.34
C SER A 67 23.85 -35.27 -20.33
N VAL A 68 22.78 -34.48 -20.16
CA VAL A 68 22.87 -33.03 -19.96
C VAL A 68 23.05 -32.75 -18.47
N VAL A 69 24.18 -32.13 -18.10
CA VAL A 69 24.46 -31.75 -16.71
C VAL A 69 24.12 -30.28 -16.50
N VAL A 70 23.24 -30.01 -15.54
CA VAL A 70 22.87 -28.65 -15.14
C VAL A 70 23.46 -28.39 -13.76
N PHE A 71 24.41 -27.45 -13.68
CA PHE A 71 24.87 -26.93 -12.39
C PHE A 71 23.91 -25.82 -11.93
N ASP A 72 23.15 -26.11 -10.89
CA ASP A 72 22.43 -25.07 -10.16
C ASP A 72 23.40 -24.38 -9.20
N GLU A 73 23.36 -23.04 -9.13
CA GLU A 73 24.25 -22.22 -8.27
C GLU A 73 25.78 -22.39 -8.51
N ALA A 74 26.21 -22.43 -9.78
CA ALA A 74 27.60 -22.66 -10.23
C ALA A 74 28.64 -21.56 -9.87
N HIS A 75 28.33 -20.64 -8.96
CA HIS A 75 29.19 -19.51 -8.60
C HIS A 75 30.33 -19.88 -7.64
N ASN A 76 30.33 -21.10 -7.10
CA ASN A 76 31.24 -21.56 -6.04
C ASN A 76 32.39 -22.47 -6.50
N ILE A 77 32.70 -22.53 -7.81
CA ILE A 77 33.79 -23.38 -8.35
C ILE A 77 35.19 -22.73 -8.19
N GLU A 78 35.29 -21.51 -7.63
CA GLU A 78 36.59 -20.95 -7.25
C GLU A 78 37.12 -21.65 -5.98
N ALA A 79 38.30 -22.27 -6.09
CA ALA A 79 38.97 -22.90 -4.95
C ALA A 79 39.22 -21.87 -3.83
N VAL A 80 38.85 -22.24 -2.60
CA VAL A 80 39.11 -21.46 -1.38
C VAL A 80 40.61 -21.09 -1.33
N PRO A 81 40.96 -19.80 -1.18
CA PRO A 81 42.36 -19.37 -1.11
C PRO A 81 43.15 -20.14 -0.06
N GLY A 82 44.39 -20.53 -0.38
CA GLY A 82 45.25 -21.32 0.51
C GLY A 82 45.41 -20.73 1.92
N ASN A 83 45.40 -19.40 2.03
CA ASN A 83 45.56 -18.66 3.29
C ASN A 83 44.42 -18.89 4.30
N ILE A 84 43.23 -19.32 3.86
CA ILE A 84 42.06 -19.58 4.72
C ILE A 84 41.58 -21.04 4.64
N ARG A 85 42.36 -21.91 3.97
CA ARG A 85 42.05 -23.33 3.82
C ARG A 85 42.15 -24.06 5.17
N ASN A 86 43.16 -23.76 5.98
CA ASN A 86 43.32 -24.33 7.32
C ASN A 86 42.39 -23.62 8.33
N ALA A 87 41.75 -24.39 9.21
CA ALA A 87 40.82 -23.85 10.21
C ALA A 87 41.49 -22.85 11.16
N GLU A 88 42.69 -23.15 11.65
CA GLU A 88 43.46 -22.27 12.54
C GLU A 88 43.80 -20.93 11.87
N HIS A 89 44.25 -20.98 10.61
CA HIS A 89 44.57 -19.77 9.84
C HIS A 89 43.31 -18.94 9.59
N PHE A 90 42.17 -19.58 9.31
CA PHE A 90 40.89 -18.90 9.13
C PHE A 90 40.42 -18.21 10.42
N ILE A 91 40.57 -18.86 11.58
CA ILE A 91 40.23 -18.24 12.88
C ILE A 91 41.17 -17.07 13.18
N GLY A 92 42.48 -17.22 12.95
CA GLY A 92 43.45 -16.13 13.10
C GLY A 92 43.15 -14.95 12.18
N PHE A 93 42.75 -15.23 10.94
CA PHE A 93 42.27 -14.24 9.97
C PHE A 93 41.02 -13.50 10.47
N LEU A 94 40.01 -14.22 10.95
CA LEU A 94 38.77 -13.62 11.47
C LEU A 94 39.04 -12.75 12.69
N LYS A 95 39.92 -13.18 13.60
CA LYS A 95 40.34 -12.37 14.77
C LYS A 95 40.92 -11.03 14.33
N ARG A 96 41.82 -11.02 13.33
CA ARG A 96 42.40 -9.78 12.77
C ARG A 96 41.33 -8.88 12.16
N PHE A 97 40.39 -9.45 11.41
CA PHE A 97 39.30 -8.70 10.80
C PHE A 97 38.34 -8.10 11.85
N VAL A 98 38.00 -8.83 12.90
CA VAL A 98 37.18 -8.34 14.01
C VAL A 98 37.88 -7.20 14.75
N GLU A 99 39.19 -7.30 15.00
CA GLU A 99 39.95 -6.25 15.69
C GLU A 99 40.04 -4.96 14.85
N TYR A 100 40.12 -5.10 13.53
CA TYR A 100 39.98 -3.97 12.61
C TYR A 100 38.61 -3.29 12.75
N LEU A 101 37.52 -4.06 12.74
CA LEU A 101 36.17 -3.51 12.89
C LEU A 101 36.00 -2.77 14.24
N LYS A 102 36.51 -3.33 15.34
CA LYS A 102 36.51 -2.65 16.65
C LYS A 102 37.24 -1.30 16.59
N THR A 103 38.39 -1.25 15.91
CA THR A 103 39.15 -0.01 15.74
C THR A 103 38.35 1.01 14.93
N ARG A 104 37.64 0.57 13.89
CA ARG A 104 36.78 1.42 13.06
C ARG A 104 35.52 1.91 13.77
N LEU A 105 35.03 1.20 14.78
CA LEU A 105 33.87 1.62 15.60
C LEU A 105 34.23 2.62 16.70
N ARG A 106 35.52 2.89 16.97
CA ARG A 106 35.98 3.85 17.98
C ARG A 106 36.06 5.30 17.50
N VAL A 107 35.52 5.61 16.32
CA VAL A 107 35.58 6.96 15.75
C VAL A 107 34.63 7.88 16.52
N GLN A 108 34.99 9.16 16.69
CA GLN A 108 34.15 10.16 17.39
C GLN A 108 33.27 11.00 16.46
N HIS A 109 33.49 10.90 15.16
CA HIS A 109 32.74 11.62 14.14
C HIS A 109 32.13 10.65 13.14
N VAL A 110 31.06 11.08 12.48
CA VAL A 110 30.43 10.29 11.42
C VAL A 110 31.39 10.16 10.24
N VAL A 111 31.56 8.94 9.75
CA VAL A 111 32.45 8.66 8.61
C VAL A 111 31.64 7.98 7.51
N GLN A 112 31.69 8.54 6.30
CA GLN A 112 31.11 7.96 5.10
C GLN A 112 32.23 7.60 4.11
N GLU A 113 32.28 6.34 3.71
CA GLU A 113 33.32 5.81 2.83
C GLU A 113 32.74 4.89 1.75
N SER A 114 33.48 4.70 0.66
CA SER A 114 33.16 3.68 -0.34
C SER A 114 33.77 2.32 0.07
N PRO A 115 33.15 1.18 -0.32
CA PRO A 115 33.71 -0.15 -0.05
C PRO A 115 35.14 -0.31 -0.58
N ALA A 116 35.46 0.33 -1.71
CA ALA A 116 36.82 0.32 -2.27
C ALA A 116 37.83 1.07 -1.39
N ALA A 117 37.44 2.20 -0.77
CA ALA A 117 38.28 2.90 0.19
C ALA A 117 38.49 2.05 1.45
N PHE A 118 37.43 1.42 1.95
CA PHE A 118 37.49 0.54 3.11
C PHE A 118 38.38 -0.70 2.87
N LEU A 119 38.31 -1.33 1.70
CA LEU A 119 39.20 -2.44 1.34
C LEU A 119 40.68 -2.01 1.26
N ARG A 120 40.95 -0.78 0.77
CA ARG A 120 42.32 -0.22 0.78
C ARG A 120 42.82 0.04 2.20
N ASP A 121 41.96 0.53 3.09
CA ASP A 121 42.30 0.75 4.51
C ASP A 121 42.60 -0.59 5.22
N ILE A 122 41.79 -1.63 4.96
CA ILE A 122 42.04 -2.99 5.46
C ILE A 122 43.39 -3.52 5.00
N GLN A 123 43.71 -3.39 3.70
CA GLN A 123 44.99 -3.84 3.16
C GLN A 123 46.16 -3.12 3.84
N THR A 124 46.03 -1.81 4.05
CA THR A 124 47.10 -0.97 4.58
C THR A 124 47.34 -1.21 6.08
N LYS A 125 46.27 -1.29 6.88
CA LYS A 125 46.38 -1.41 8.34
C LYS A 125 46.54 -2.85 8.82
N VAL A 126 45.85 -3.78 8.16
CA VAL A 126 45.71 -5.16 8.64
C VAL A 126 46.19 -6.17 7.62
N ALA A 127 46.73 -5.78 6.46
CA ALA A 127 47.33 -6.68 5.46
C ALA A 127 46.44 -7.91 5.16
N ILE A 128 45.14 -7.65 4.96
CA ILE A 128 44.15 -8.64 4.55
C ILE A 128 43.73 -8.35 3.11
N ASP A 129 44.05 -9.30 2.22
CA ASP A 129 43.68 -9.20 0.81
C ASP A 129 42.17 -9.30 0.59
N ARG A 130 41.70 -8.69 -0.51
CA ARG A 130 40.29 -8.75 -0.95
C ARG A 130 39.80 -10.17 -1.20
N LYS A 131 40.62 -11.04 -1.79
CA LYS A 131 40.19 -12.38 -2.24
C LYS A 131 39.79 -13.29 -1.07
N PRO A 132 40.57 -13.44 0.03
CA PRO A 132 40.14 -14.15 1.24
C PRO A 132 38.81 -13.66 1.84
N LEU A 133 38.57 -12.34 1.86
CA LEU A 133 37.33 -11.76 2.39
C LEU A 133 36.08 -12.27 1.64
N ARG A 134 36.19 -12.50 0.32
CA ARG A 134 35.08 -12.99 -0.51
C ARG A 134 34.56 -14.35 -0.05
N PHE A 135 35.45 -15.24 0.39
CA PHE A 135 35.11 -16.61 0.78
C PHE A 135 34.83 -16.77 2.28
N CYS A 136 34.76 -15.69 3.05
CA CYS A 136 34.62 -15.78 4.51
C CYS A 136 33.32 -16.47 4.95
N ALA A 137 32.18 -16.04 4.42
CA ALA A 137 30.88 -16.62 4.78
C ALA A 137 30.79 -18.11 4.40
N THR A 138 31.21 -18.46 3.19
CA THR A 138 31.20 -19.85 2.71
C THR A 138 32.17 -20.74 3.49
N ARG A 139 33.34 -20.21 3.87
CA ARG A 139 34.32 -20.95 4.68
C ARG A 139 33.82 -21.21 6.09
N LEU A 140 33.22 -20.22 6.75
CA LEU A 140 32.62 -20.40 8.07
C LEU A 140 31.48 -21.43 8.02
N ALA A 141 30.57 -21.33 7.05
CA ALA A 141 29.49 -22.29 6.87
C ALA A 141 30.00 -23.72 6.59
N SER A 142 31.10 -23.87 5.84
CA SER A 142 31.78 -25.16 5.68
C SER A 142 32.33 -25.69 7.00
N LEU A 143 32.99 -24.83 7.79
CA LEU A 143 33.59 -25.23 9.07
C LEU A 143 32.54 -25.62 10.11
N LEU A 144 31.45 -24.86 10.24
CA LEU A 144 30.34 -25.17 11.14
C LEU A 144 29.67 -26.51 10.78
N ARG A 145 29.49 -26.78 9.47
CA ARG A 145 28.98 -28.08 9.00
C ARG A 145 29.95 -29.23 9.31
N THR A 146 31.25 -29.01 9.13
CA THR A 146 32.27 -30.04 9.45
C THR A 146 32.35 -30.34 10.95
N MET A 147 32.08 -29.35 11.81
CA MET A 147 32.07 -29.54 13.27
C MET A 147 30.72 -30.04 13.80
N GLU A 148 29.75 -30.33 12.92
CA GLU A 148 28.42 -30.85 13.27
C GLU A 148 27.67 -29.99 14.31
N ILE A 149 27.87 -28.67 14.26
CA ILE A 149 27.18 -27.74 15.17
C ILE A 149 25.72 -27.61 14.71
N ILE A 150 24.80 -28.02 15.59
CA ILE A 150 23.36 -28.02 15.34
C ILE A 150 22.74 -26.65 15.67
N ASP A 151 23.18 -26.01 16.76
CA ASP A 151 22.68 -24.70 17.17
C ASP A 151 23.58 -23.56 16.67
N LEU A 152 23.03 -22.69 15.84
CA LEU A 152 23.72 -21.56 15.23
C LEU A 152 23.45 -20.23 15.96
N THR A 153 22.59 -20.22 16.97
CA THR A 153 22.20 -19.00 17.69
C THR A 153 23.40 -18.26 18.27
N ASP A 154 24.30 -18.99 18.95
CA ASP A 154 25.54 -18.46 19.53
C ASP A 154 26.53 -17.92 18.48
N PHE A 155 26.45 -18.39 17.23
CA PHE A 155 27.32 -17.99 16.13
C PHE A 155 26.73 -16.88 15.25
N SER A 156 25.51 -16.41 15.53
CA SER A 156 24.85 -15.37 14.74
C SER A 156 25.71 -14.09 14.56
N PRO A 157 26.39 -13.55 15.61
CA PRO A 157 27.23 -12.37 15.44
C PRO A 157 28.44 -12.60 14.52
N ILE A 158 29.09 -13.77 14.61
CA ILE A 158 30.26 -14.05 13.76
C ILE A 158 29.82 -14.34 12.31
N ILE A 159 28.66 -14.99 12.13
CA ILE A 159 28.03 -15.17 10.82
C ILE A 159 27.80 -13.80 10.18
N LEU A 160 27.20 -12.84 10.89
CA LEU A 160 26.99 -11.48 10.41
C LEU A 160 28.29 -10.79 9.96
N VAL A 161 29.36 -10.90 10.75
CA VAL A 161 30.68 -10.34 10.41
C VAL A 161 31.26 -10.98 9.15
N THR A 162 31.13 -12.30 8.99
CA THR A 162 31.62 -12.98 7.77
C THR A 162 30.80 -12.64 6.53
N HIS A 163 29.49 -12.43 6.66
CA HIS A 163 28.65 -11.91 5.58
C HIS A 163 29.05 -10.49 5.19
N LEU A 164 29.29 -9.60 6.16
CA LEU A 164 29.80 -8.26 5.88
C LEU A 164 31.13 -8.31 5.11
N ALA A 165 32.08 -9.15 5.53
CA ALA A 165 33.36 -9.35 4.84
C ALA A 165 33.18 -9.78 3.37
N THR A 166 32.31 -10.78 3.14
CA THR A 166 31.99 -11.26 1.79
C THR A 166 31.31 -10.18 0.95
N LEU A 167 30.35 -9.43 1.51
CA LEU A 167 29.63 -8.39 0.78
C LEU A 167 30.53 -7.21 0.39
N VAL A 168 31.31 -6.70 1.33
CA VAL A 168 32.23 -5.57 1.09
C VAL A 168 33.30 -5.92 0.06
N SER A 169 33.80 -7.16 0.06
CA SER A 169 34.77 -7.62 -0.92
C SER A 169 34.17 -7.92 -2.30
N THR A 170 32.89 -8.28 -2.36
CA THR A 170 32.19 -8.61 -3.61
C THR A 170 31.68 -7.36 -4.31
N TYR A 171 30.97 -6.49 -3.59
CA TYR A 171 30.28 -5.33 -4.16
C TYR A 171 31.03 -4.02 -3.87
N THR A 172 31.75 -3.51 -4.88
CA THR A 172 32.49 -2.25 -4.78
C THR A 172 31.74 -1.05 -5.34
N HIS A 173 30.70 -1.26 -6.13
CA HIS A 173 29.89 -0.23 -6.78
C HIS A 173 28.45 -0.28 -6.27
N GLY A 174 27.83 0.89 -6.08
CA GLY A 174 26.43 0.99 -5.63
C GLY A 174 26.22 0.75 -4.13
N PHE A 175 27.30 0.64 -3.34
CA PHE A 175 27.25 0.49 -1.88
C PHE A 175 28.07 1.58 -1.19
N THR A 176 27.71 1.88 0.05
CA THR A 176 28.46 2.80 0.93
C THR A 176 28.56 2.23 2.34
N ILE A 177 29.64 2.58 3.03
CA ILE A 177 29.84 2.27 4.45
C ILE A 177 29.69 3.58 5.22
N ILE A 178 28.78 3.60 6.19
CA ILE A 178 28.55 4.75 7.08
C ILE A 178 28.78 4.28 8.51
N VAL A 179 29.63 4.98 9.25
CA VAL A 179 29.87 4.72 10.68
C VAL A 179 29.31 5.90 11.46
N GLU A 180 28.30 5.64 12.29
CA GLU A 180 27.66 6.61 13.17
C GLU A 180 28.06 6.30 14.61
N PRO A 181 28.80 7.18 15.31
CA PRO A 181 29.27 6.91 16.67
C PRO A 181 28.23 7.12 17.76
N PHE A 182 27.17 7.87 17.46
CA PHE A 182 26.09 8.22 18.37
C PHE A 182 24.75 7.93 17.69
N ASP A 183 23.73 7.60 18.48
CA ASP A 183 22.35 7.54 18.00
C ASP A 183 21.79 8.96 17.83
N ASP A 184 21.00 9.17 16.77
CA ASP A 184 20.32 10.44 16.46
C ASP A 184 19.46 10.92 17.64
N LYS A 185 18.88 10.00 18.42
CA LYS A 185 18.02 10.31 19.58
C LYS A 185 18.80 10.65 20.86
N THR A 186 20.01 10.11 21.01
CA THR A 186 20.83 10.27 22.21
C THR A 186 22.28 10.59 21.83
N PRO A 187 22.59 11.86 21.48
CA PRO A 187 23.88 12.24 20.90
C PRO A 187 25.05 12.18 21.90
N THR A 188 24.77 12.03 23.20
CA THR A 188 25.78 11.97 24.27
C THR A 188 26.22 10.55 24.61
N ILE A 189 25.42 9.54 24.25
CA ILE A 189 25.69 8.15 24.57
C ILE A 189 26.40 7.51 23.37
N LEU A 190 27.62 7.05 23.60
CA LEU A 190 28.39 6.31 22.59
C LEU A 190 27.70 5.00 22.28
N ASN A 191 27.18 4.89 21.05
CA ASN A 191 26.58 3.68 20.51
C ASN A 191 26.99 3.55 19.04
N PRO A 192 28.22 3.10 18.75
CA PRO A 192 28.73 3.10 17.40
C PRO A 192 28.09 2.02 16.53
N ILE A 193 27.47 2.44 15.44
CA ILE A 193 26.81 1.57 14.46
C ILE A 193 27.51 1.74 13.11
N LEU A 194 27.84 0.62 12.47
CA LEU A 194 28.35 0.56 11.11
C LEU A 194 27.26 0.05 10.17
N TYR A 195 26.85 0.90 9.24
CA TYR A 195 25.92 0.57 8.17
C TYR A 195 26.68 0.22 6.90
N PHE A 196 26.38 -0.94 6.33
CA PHE A 196 26.76 -1.29 4.96
C PHE A 196 25.51 -1.23 4.10
N THR A 197 25.33 -0.13 3.36
CA THR A 197 24.06 0.19 2.71
C THR A 197 24.18 0.05 1.20
N CYS A 198 23.24 -0.68 0.60
CA CYS A 198 23.03 -0.71 -0.84
C CYS A 198 22.26 0.53 -1.29
N LEU A 199 22.84 1.32 -2.17
CA LEU A 199 22.23 2.51 -2.79
C LEU A 199 21.57 2.17 -4.13
N ASP A 200 22.07 1.13 -4.81
CA ASP A 200 21.62 0.69 -6.12
C ASP A 200 20.66 -0.50 -6.06
N SER A 201 19.38 -0.23 -6.30
CA SER A 201 18.35 -1.27 -6.31
C SER A 201 18.43 -2.20 -7.53
N SER A 202 19.15 -1.83 -8.60
CA SER A 202 19.28 -2.64 -9.81
C SER A 202 20.10 -3.92 -9.60
N ILE A 203 21.02 -3.91 -8.63
CA ILE A 203 21.92 -5.05 -8.35
C ILE A 203 21.13 -6.29 -7.93
N ALA A 204 20.05 -6.11 -7.17
CA ALA A 204 19.23 -7.21 -6.68
C ALA A 204 18.31 -7.79 -7.77
N ILE A 205 17.79 -6.96 -8.68
CA ILE A 205 16.85 -7.39 -9.73
C ILE A 205 17.57 -7.91 -10.98
N LYS A 206 18.82 -7.50 -11.21
CA LYS A 206 19.59 -7.88 -12.40
C LYS A 206 19.62 -9.39 -12.69
N PRO A 207 19.90 -10.29 -11.72
CA PRO A 207 19.88 -11.73 -11.97
C PRO A 207 18.52 -12.25 -12.45
N ILE A 208 17.42 -11.62 -12.04
CA ILE A 208 16.06 -11.99 -12.47
C ILE A 208 15.86 -11.63 -13.94
N PHE A 209 16.29 -10.43 -14.34
CA PHE A 209 16.22 -10.01 -15.75
C PHE A 209 17.16 -10.80 -16.66
N ASP A 210 18.32 -11.21 -16.16
CA ASP A 210 19.27 -12.02 -16.94
C ASP A 210 18.79 -13.48 -17.07
N ARG A 211 18.08 -14.02 -16.07
CA ARG A 211 17.61 -15.42 -16.03
C ARG A 211 16.31 -15.63 -16.80
N PHE A 212 15.38 -14.68 -16.76
CA PHE A 212 14.02 -14.83 -17.30
C PHE A 212 13.81 -13.95 -18.53
N GLN A 213 13.26 -14.55 -19.59
CA GLN A 213 13.01 -13.85 -20.86
C GLN A 213 11.92 -12.76 -20.74
N SER A 214 10.87 -13.00 -19.95
CA SER A 214 9.78 -12.06 -19.74
C SER A 214 9.46 -11.93 -18.25
N VAL A 215 9.51 -10.69 -17.76
CA VAL A 215 9.19 -10.33 -16.38
C VAL A 215 8.08 -9.28 -16.41
N VAL A 216 6.96 -9.57 -15.77
CA VAL A 216 5.81 -8.66 -15.71
C VAL A 216 5.73 -8.07 -14.30
N ILE A 217 5.82 -6.74 -14.21
CA ILE A 217 5.68 -6.00 -12.95
C ILE A 217 4.29 -5.37 -12.93
N THR A 218 3.45 -5.77 -11.99
CA THR A 218 2.10 -5.22 -11.80
C THR A 218 1.92 -4.71 -10.38
N SER A 219 1.28 -3.55 -10.24
CA SER A 219 0.74 -3.08 -8.96
C SER A 219 -0.27 -1.95 -9.21
N GLY A 220 -1.28 -1.84 -8.35
CA GLY A 220 -2.35 -0.85 -8.45
C GLY A 220 -1.94 0.58 -8.09
N THR A 221 -0.75 0.76 -7.51
CA THR A 221 -0.26 2.06 -7.00
C THR A 221 1.10 2.45 -7.58
N LEU A 222 1.54 1.81 -8.67
CA LEU A 222 2.74 2.22 -9.41
C LEU A 222 2.49 3.57 -10.10
N SER A 223 2.90 4.66 -9.46
CA SER A 223 2.87 5.98 -10.06
C SER A 223 3.99 6.87 -9.53
N PRO A 224 4.60 7.72 -10.38
CA PRO A 224 4.70 7.64 -11.85
C PRO A 224 5.45 6.38 -12.34
N LEU A 225 5.04 5.86 -13.50
CA LEU A 225 5.64 4.65 -14.10
C LEU A 225 7.09 4.87 -14.58
N ASP A 226 7.43 6.09 -15.00
CA ASP A 226 8.76 6.42 -15.58
C ASP A 226 9.92 6.30 -14.58
N MET A 227 9.63 6.30 -13.28
CA MET A 227 10.66 6.23 -12.22
C MET A 227 11.21 4.81 -12.04
N TYR A 228 10.38 3.78 -12.24
CA TYR A 228 10.78 2.39 -11.99
C TYR A 228 11.85 1.91 -12.99
N PRO A 229 11.73 2.13 -14.32
CA PRO A 229 12.78 1.80 -15.28
C PRO A 229 14.12 2.47 -14.96
N LYS A 230 14.08 3.72 -14.48
CA LYS A 230 15.29 4.48 -14.12
C LYS A 230 15.97 3.92 -12.87
N ILE A 231 15.20 3.64 -11.81
CA ILE A 231 15.75 3.15 -10.53
C ILE A 231 16.24 1.70 -10.62
N LEU A 232 15.49 0.85 -11.32
CA LEU A 232 15.80 -0.58 -11.46
C LEU A 232 16.68 -0.88 -12.68
N ASN A 233 17.03 0.14 -13.47
CA ASN A 233 17.89 0.07 -14.64
C ASN A 233 17.47 -1.00 -15.67
N PHE A 234 16.21 -0.96 -16.11
CA PHE A 234 15.69 -1.84 -17.15
C PHE A 234 14.88 -1.06 -18.19
N LYS A 235 14.69 -1.65 -19.37
CA LYS A 235 13.88 -1.06 -20.45
C LYS A 235 12.62 -1.89 -20.67
N PRO A 236 11.44 -1.44 -20.20
CA PRO A 236 10.19 -2.15 -20.48
C PRO A 236 9.83 -2.04 -21.96
N VAL A 237 9.26 -3.11 -22.52
CA VAL A 237 8.66 -3.08 -23.87
C VAL A 237 7.31 -2.38 -23.84
N ILE A 238 6.50 -2.68 -22.81
CA ILE A 238 5.18 -2.12 -22.60
C ILE A 238 5.15 -1.46 -21.23
N MET A 239 4.68 -0.22 -21.18
CA MET A 239 4.43 0.51 -19.95
C MET A 239 3.04 1.13 -20.06
N SER A 240 2.06 0.49 -19.42
CA SER A 240 0.66 0.88 -19.51
C SER A 240 0.08 1.11 -18.12
N SER A 241 -0.71 2.18 -17.99
CA SER A 241 -1.56 2.43 -16.83
C SER A 241 -3.00 2.20 -17.25
N PHE A 242 -3.70 1.31 -16.55
CA PHE A 242 -5.12 1.08 -16.76
C PHE A 242 -5.90 1.82 -15.67
N THR A 243 -6.96 2.51 -16.07
CA THR A 243 -7.93 3.08 -15.13
C THR A 243 -9.11 2.14 -15.01
N MET A 244 -9.76 2.16 -13.84
CA MET A 244 -10.84 1.24 -13.55
C MET A 244 -12.11 1.74 -14.24
N THR A 245 -12.62 0.99 -15.21
CA THR A 245 -13.94 1.28 -15.78
C THR A 245 -15.01 0.95 -14.74
N LEU A 246 -15.64 2.00 -14.23
CA LEU A 246 -16.67 1.92 -13.21
C LEU A 246 -18.04 2.24 -13.82
N ALA A 247 -19.05 1.43 -13.49
CA ALA A 247 -20.44 1.72 -13.85
C ALA A 247 -21.04 2.85 -13.00
N ARG A 248 -20.45 3.13 -11.82
CA ARG A 248 -20.80 4.22 -10.90
C ARG A 248 -19.53 4.77 -10.24
N PRO A 249 -19.46 6.06 -9.86
CA PRO A 249 -18.31 6.57 -9.11
C PRO A 249 -18.28 5.95 -7.70
N CYS A 250 -17.46 4.92 -7.52
CA CYS A 250 -17.30 4.23 -6.23
C CYS A 250 -16.28 4.92 -5.30
N LEU A 251 -15.58 5.92 -5.80
CA LEU A 251 -14.46 6.55 -5.11
C LEU A 251 -14.63 8.07 -5.11
N LEU A 252 -14.42 8.67 -3.94
CA LEU A 252 -14.49 10.11 -3.75
C LEU A 252 -13.18 10.62 -3.11
N PRO A 253 -12.19 10.99 -3.94
CA PRO A 253 -10.97 11.62 -3.47
C PRO A 253 -11.17 13.12 -3.28
N MET A 254 -10.77 13.62 -2.12
CA MET A 254 -10.86 15.04 -1.78
C MET A 254 -9.63 15.49 -0.99
N VAL A 255 -9.26 16.76 -1.15
CA VAL A 255 -8.12 17.38 -0.45
C VAL A 255 -8.64 18.44 0.49
N VAL A 256 -8.49 18.19 1.79
CA VAL A 256 -8.82 19.15 2.85
C VAL A 256 -7.57 19.98 3.12
N ALA A 257 -7.61 21.22 2.67
CA ALA A 257 -6.47 22.13 2.67
C ALA A 257 -6.52 23.13 3.84
N LYS A 258 -7.69 23.36 4.42
CA LYS A 258 -7.92 24.37 5.47
C LYS A 258 -8.84 23.84 6.57
N GLY A 259 -8.63 24.34 7.79
CA GLY A 259 -9.59 24.17 8.88
C GLY A 259 -10.77 25.13 8.78
N ASN A 260 -11.74 24.99 9.67
CA ASN A 260 -12.91 25.89 9.74
C ASN A 260 -12.48 27.33 10.05
N ASP A 261 -11.38 27.50 10.81
CA ASP A 261 -10.76 28.81 11.08
C ASP A 261 -9.98 29.40 9.89
N GLN A 262 -10.09 28.81 8.69
CA GLN A 262 -9.33 29.17 7.48
C GLN A 262 -7.80 28.99 7.58
N VAL A 263 -7.31 28.44 8.70
CA VAL A 263 -5.90 28.07 8.88
C VAL A 263 -5.53 26.93 7.94
N ALA A 264 -4.42 27.08 7.22
CA ALA A 264 -3.96 26.06 6.28
C ALA A 264 -3.46 24.81 7.04
N ILE A 265 -4.04 23.66 6.71
CA ILE A 265 -3.66 22.38 7.29
C ILE A 265 -2.41 21.86 6.57
N SER A 266 -1.31 21.64 7.30
CA SER A 266 -0.11 21.04 6.73
C SER A 266 0.78 20.39 7.78
N SER A 267 1.35 19.23 7.44
CA SER A 267 2.35 18.54 8.28
C SER A 267 3.79 18.93 7.93
N LYS A 268 4.05 20.20 7.58
CA LYS A 268 5.44 20.69 7.46
C LYS A 268 6.09 20.72 8.85
N TYR A 269 7.41 20.55 8.89
CA TYR A 269 8.15 20.51 10.15
C TYR A 269 7.89 21.75 11.04
N GLU A 270 7.81 22.94 10.43
CA GLU A 270 7.55 24.21 11.12
C GLU A 270 6.12 24.34 11.64
N THR A 271 5.14 23.75 10.96
CA THR A 271 3.70 23.91 11.27
C THR A 271 3.12 22.74 12.03
N ARG A 272 3.87 21.64 12.20
CA ARG A 272 3.35 20.41 12.83
C ARG A 272 3.13 20.56 14.34
N GLU A 273 3.87 21.45 14.99
CA GLU A 273 3.79 21.75 16.42
C GLU A 273 2.76 22.87 16.71
N ASP A 274 2.18 23.45 15.66
CA ASP A 274 1.13 24.45 15.81
C ASP A 274 -0.15 23.78 16.33
N VAL A 275 -0.57 24.21 17.52
CA VAL A 275 -1.78 23.73 18.21
C VAL A 275 -3.03 23.95 17.36
N ALA A 276 -3.08 25.01 16.54
CA ALA A 276 -4.21 25.28 15.66
C ALA A 276 -4.37 24.18 14.59
N VAL A 277 -3.26 23.70 14.02
CA VAL A 277 -3.28 22.63 13.02
C VAL A 277 -3.70 21.30 13.65
N ILE A 278 -3.17 20.98 14.84
CA ILE A 278 -3.53 19.78 15.60
C ILE A 278 -5.02 19.77 15.94
N ARG A 279 -5.56 20.92 16.39
CA ARG A 279 -6.99 21.08 16.65
C ARG A 279 -7.82 20.87 15.40
N ASN A 280 -7.43 21.46 14.27
CA ASN A 280 -8.13 21.28 12.99
C ASN A 280 -8.15 19.82 12.52
N TYR A 281 -7.05 19.07 12.71
CA TYR A 281 -7.05 17.63 12.43
C TYR A 281 -8.02 16.86 13.34
N GLY A 282 -8.12 17.26 14.61
CA GLY A 282 -9.06 16.68 15.56
C GLY A 282 -10.51 16.95 15.18
N GLN A 283 -10.84 18.21 14.83
CA GLN A 283 -12.18 18.61 14.36
C GLN A 283 -12.58 17.86 13.09
N LEU A 284 -11.67 17.80 12.10
CA LEU A 284 -11.87 17.01 10.89
C LEU A 284 -12.20 15.55 11.22
N LEU A 285 -11.44 14.93 12.12
CA LEU A 285 -11.69 13.54 12.51
C LEU A 285 -13.04 13.37 13.22
N VAL A 286 -13.45 14.30 14.08
CA VAL A 286 -14.73 14.26 14.80
C VAL A 286 -15.90 14.36 13.83
N GLU A 287 -15.86 15.30 12.88
CA GLU A 287 -16.94 15.48 11.90
C GLU A 287 -17.06 14.27 10.97
N PHE A 288 -15.93 13.71 10.52
CA PHE A 288 -15.93 12.47 9.74
C PHE A 288 -16.41 11.26 10.56
N ALA A 289 -16.04 11.16 11.84
CA ALA A 289 -16.50 10.10 12.73
C ALA A 289 -18.02 10.17 12.98
N ALA A 290 -18.62 11.36 12.98
CA ALA A 290 -20.05 11.54 13.14
C ALA A 290 -20.85 11.20 11.87
N THR A 291 -20.23 11.33 10.68
CA THR A 291 -20.94 11.23 9.39
C THR A 291 -20.71 9.88 8.70
N VAL A 292 -19.49 9.35 8.75
CA VAL A 292 -19.12 8.12 8.05
C VAL A 292 -19.59 6.88 8.83
N PRO A 293 -20.29 5.93 8.19
CA PRO A 293 -20.69 4.68 8.84
C PRO A 293 -19.49 3.75 9.08
N ASP A 294 -19.63 2.84 10.06
CA ASP A 294 -18.70 1.74 10.30
C ASP A 294 -17.24 2.15 10.54
N GLY A 295 -16.31 1.72 9.68
CA GLY A 295 -14.87 1.83 9.86
C GLY A 295 -14.25 3.06 9.20
N LEU A 296 -13.44 3.78 9.98
CA LEU A 296 -12.62 4.90 9.53
C LEU A 296 -11.14 4.63 9.83
N VAL A 297 -10.28 4.75 8.82
CA VAL A 297 -8.85 4.48 8.94
C VAL A 297 -8.06 5.76 8.74
N CYS A 298 -7.26 6.13 9.73
CA CYS A 298 -6.42 7.31 9.70
C CYS A 298 -4.95 6.91 9.60
N PHE A 299 -4.23 7.52 8.66
CA PHE A 299 -2.81 7.33 8.49
C PHE A 299 -2.05 8.61 8.85
N PHE A 300 -1.16 8.53 9.84
CA PHE A 300 -0.22 9.57 10.21
C PHE A 300 1.12 9.39 9.50
N THR A 301 1.91 10.45 9.47
CA THR A 301 3.25 10.45 8.84
C THR A 301 4.29 9.66 9.64
N SER A 302 4.18 9.60 10.98
CA SER A 302 5.13 8.91 11.87
C SER A 302 4.51 8.60 13.23
N TYR A 303 5.05 7.60 13.94
CA TYR A 303 4.62 7.25 15.30
C TYR A 303 4.80 8.41 16.28
N LEU A 304 5.96 9.10 16.26
CA LEU A 304 6.22 10.24 17.14
C LEU A 304 5.17 11.36 16.94
N TYR A 305 4.82 11.64 15.68
CA TYR A 305 3.81 12.66 15.40
C TYR A 305 2.43 12.23 15.89
N MET A 306 2.05 10.97 15.64
CA MET A 306 0.78 10.41 16.12
C MET A 306 0.67 10.47 17.65
N GLU A 307 1.71 10.06 18.38
CA GLU A 307 1.74 10.12 19.86
C GLU A 307 1.55 11.55 20.36
N SER A 308 2.28 12.52 19.78
CA SER A 308 2.15 13.94 20.16
C SER A 308 0.75 14.51 19.88
N VAL A 309 0.14 14.15 18.74
CA VAL A 309 -1.18 14.62 18.35
C VAL A 309 -2.26 13.99 19.22
N VAL A 310 -2.19 12.69 19.49
CA VAL A 310 -3.14 11.98 20.35
C VAL A 310 -3.07 12.49 21.79
N ALA A 311 -1.87 12.75 22.32
CA ALA A 311 -1.70 13.35 23.64
C ALA A 311 -2.35 14.74 23.71
N ALA A 312 -2.11 15.60 22.71
CA ALA A 312 -2.75 16.91 22.64
C ALA A 312 -4.28 16.82 22.48
N TRP A 313 -4.79 15.84 21.73
CA TRP A 313 -6.24 15.60 21.59
C TRP A 313 -6.89 15.12 22.89
N TYR A 314 -6.15 14.38 23.72
CA TYR A 314 -6.61 13.98 25.04
C TYR A 314 -6.76 15.20 25.96
N ASP A 315 -5.74 16.04 26.02
CA ASP A 315 -5.75 17.27 26.84
C ASP A 315 -6.84 18.27 26.39
N GLN A 316 -7.14 18.32 25.09
CA GLN A 316 -8.19 19.18 24.52
C GLN A 316 -9.61 18.58 24.63
N GLY A 317 -9.75 17.35 25.10
CA GLY A 317 -11.05 16.65 25.18
C GLY A 317 -11.64 16.22 23.83
N VAL A 318 -10.82 16.18 22.76
CA VAL A 318 -11.24 15.72 21.42
C VAL A 318 -11.44 14.20 21.43
N VAL A 319 -10.59 13.46 22.14
CA VAL A 319 -10.70 11.99 22.25
C VAL A 319 -12.05 11.58 22.85
N ASP A 320 -12.53 12.30 23.86
CA ASP A 320 -13.84 12.03 24.47
C ASP A 320 -14.99 12.25 23.48
N GLN A 321 -14.89 13.26 22.62
CA GLN A 321 -15.87 13.49 21.56
C GLN A 321 -15.85 12.37 20.52
N LEU A 322 -14.66 11.90 20.13
CA LEU A 322 -14.51 10.78 19.20
C LEU A 322 -15.12 9.49 19.77
N GLN A 323 -14.84 9.17 21.03
CA GLN A 323 -15.34 7.96 21.69
C GLN A 323 -16.87 7.91 21.85
N ARG A 324 -17.54 9.08 21.84
CA ARG A 324 -19.01 9.15 21.80
C ARG A 324 -19.58 8.63 20.47
N HIS A 325 -18.84 8.80 19.38
CA HIS A 325 -19.27 8.36 18.05
C HIS A 325 -18.75 6.97 17.68
N LYS A 326 -17.46 6.69 17.86
CA LYS A 326 -16.81 5.44 17.44
C LYS A 326 -15.72 5.00 18.42
N LEU A 327 -15.41 3.70 18.46
CA LEU A 327 -14.31 3.19 19.29
C LEU A 327 -12.96 3.52 18.66
N LEU A 328 -12.01 4.01 19.46
CA LEU A 328 -10.67 4.36 19.01
C LEU A 328 -9.68 3.22 19.23
N PHE A 329 -8.94 2.87 18.19
CA PHE A 329 -7.83 1.91 18.23
C PHE A 329 -6.57 2.56 17.67
N ILE A 330 -5.43 2.34 18.31
CA ILE A 330 -4.16 2.98 17.96
C ILE A 330 -3.14 1.89 17.64
N GLU A 331 -2.45 2.03 16.52
CA GLU A 331 -1.31 1.18 16.15
C GLU A 331 -0.10 1.49 17.04
N THR A 332 0.54 0.45 17.57
CA THR A 332 1.80 0.58 18.32
C THR A 332 2.94 -0.09 17.55
N GLN A 333 4.18 0.13 17.98
CA GLN A 333 5.33 -0.52 17.34
C GLN A 333 5.36 -2.04 17.61
N ASP A 334 4.72 -2.46 18.70
CA ASP A 334 4.57 -3.88 19.03
C ASP A 334 3.56 -4.57 18.10
N SER A 335 3.98 -5.70 17.53
CA SER A 335 3.14 -6.52 16.66
C SER A 335 1.99 -7.19 17.39
N ALA A 336 2.19 -7.61 18.65
CA ALA A 336 1.16 -8.33 19.39
C ALA A 336 -0.02 -7.40 19.73
N GLU A 337 0.29 -6.21 20.28
CA GLU A 337 -0.71 -5.16 20.53
C GLU A 337 -1.42 -4.71 19.25
N THR A 338 -0.67 -4.46 18.16
CA THR A 338 -1.26 -4.05 16.88
C THR A 338 -2.23 -5.11 16.33
N SER A 339 -1.88 -6.39 16.45
CA SER A 339 -2.76 -7.48 16.01
C SER A 339 -4.04 -7.53 16.85
N LEU A 340 -3.93 -7.33 18.17
CA LEU A 340 -5.09 -7.27 19.06
C LEU A 340 -5.98 -6.04 18.76
N ALA A 341 -5.39 -4.87 18.53
CA ALA A 341 -6.09 -3.65 18.15
C ALA A 341 -6.86 -3.85 16.84
N LEU A 342 -6.25 -4.49 15.84
CA LEU A 342 -6.89 -4.78 14.56
C LEU A 342 -8.07 -5.76 14.71
N VAL A 343 -7.90 -6.83 15.47
CA VAL A 343 -8.99 -7.80 15.71
C VAL A 343 -10.18 -7.12 16.39
N ASN A 344 -9.92 -6.27 17.37
CA ASN A 344 -10.96 -5.52 18.06
C ASN A 344 -11.61 -4.45 17.18
N TYR A 345 -10.84 -3.81 16.30
CA TYR A 345 -11.35 -2.88 15.28
C TYR A 345 -12.37 -3.57 14.36
N ILE A 346 -12.00 -4.72 13.79
CA ILE A 346 -12.89 -5.50 12.91
C ILE A 346 -14.15 -5.92 13.67
N LYS A 347 -14.00 -6.38 14.92
CA LYS A 347 -15.14 -6.78 15.77
C LYS A 347 -16.08 -5.60 16.05
N ALA A 348 -15.54 -4.40 16.30
CA ALA A 348 -16.33 -3.20 16.54
C ALA A 348 -17.11 -2.75 15.29
N CYS A 349 -16.51 -2.85 14.11
CA CYS A 349 -17.19 -2.59 12.84
C CYS A 349 -18.31 -3.62 12.57
N ASN A 350 -18.06 -4.91 12.78
CA ASN A 350 -19.06 -5.96 12.57
C ASN A 350 -20.27 -5.86 13.52
N ASN A 351 -20.06 -5.34 14.72
CA ASN A 351 -21.11 -5.18 15.73
C ASN A 351 -21.90 -3.87 15.56
N GLY A 352 -21.62 -3.07 14.53
CA GLY A 352 -22.38 -1.84 14.20
C GLY A 352 -22.10 -0.64 15.11
N ARG A 353 -21.12 -0.70 16.01
CA ARG A 353 -20.69 0.47 16.79
C ARG A 353 -19.77 1.40 15.97
N GLY A 354 -19.07 0.84 14.99
CA GLY A 354 -18.06 1.55 14.20
C GLY A 354 -16.77 1.77 14.99
N ALA A 355 -15.69 1.96 14.25
CA ALA A 355 -14.36 2.08 14.84
C ALA A 355 -13.47 3.03 14.03
N ILE A 356 -12.51 3.62 14.72
CA ILE A 356 -11.47 4.48 14.17
C ILE A 356 -10.14 3.78 14.43
N LEU A 357 -9.36 3.56 13.38
CA LEU A 357 -8.01 3.03 13.49
C LEU A 357 -6.99 4.13 13.17
N LEU A 358 -6.26 4.58 14.18
CA LEU A 358 -5.11 5.47 14.00
C LEU A 358 -3.86 4.62 13.73
N SER A 359 -3.28 4.80 12.56
CA SER A 359 -2.17 4.00 12.04
C SER A 359 -1.12 4.89 11.40
N VAL A 360 0.05 4.32 11.08
CA VAL A 360 1.14 5.05 10.43
C VAL A 360 1.27 4.61 8.98
N ALA A 361 1.45 5.56 8.05
CA ALA A 361 1.51 5.30 6.61
C ALA A 361 2.71 4.47 6.13
N ARG A 362 3.71 4.29 7.01
CA ARG A 362 4.88 3.41 6.82
C ARG A 362 4.94 2.32 7.90
N GLY A 363 3.84 2.12 8.62
CA GLY A 363 3.66 1.13 9.67
C GLY A 363 3.26 -0.23 9.09
N LYS A 364 3.14 -1.23 9.95
CA LYS A 364 2.86 -2.62 9.55
C LYS A 364 1.46 -2.75 8.94
N VAL A 365 0.49 -2.02 9.50
CA VAL A 365 -0.91 -2.01 9.06
C VAL A 365 -1.04 -1.51 7.62
N SER A 366 -0.21 -0.52 7.24
CA SER A 366 -0.21 0.09 5.90
C SER A 366 0.34 -0.80 4.78
N GLU A 367 1.00 -1.92 5.10
CA GLU A 367 1.59 -2.85 4.12
C GLU A 367 0.83 -4.18 4.04
N GLY A 368 0.45 -4.76 5.18
CA GLY A 368 -0.04 -6.14 5.25
C GLY A 368 -1.53 -6.35 5.49
N VAL A 369 -2.30 -5.29 5.78
CA VAL A 369 -3.70 -5.44 6.22
C VAL A 369 -4.69 -4.90 5.18
N ASP A 370 -5.63 -5.73 4.78
CA ASP A 370 -6.67 -5.36 3.84
C ASP A 370 -7.96 -4.94 4.58
N PHE A 371 -8.44 -3.73 4.28
CA PHE A 371 -9.73 -3.24 4.76
C PHE A 371 -10.78 -3.54 3.71
N ASP A 372 -11.60 -4.54 3.97
CA ASP A 372 -12.63 -4.97 3.04
C ASP A 372 -13.97 -4.26 3.32
N HIS A 373 -14.62 -3.76 2.27
CA HIS A 373 -15.94 -3.14 2.31
C HIS A 373 -16.16 -2.13 3.45
N HIS A 374 -16.98 -2.49 4.44
CA HIS A 374 -17.40 -1.61 5.53
C HIS A 374 -16.29 -1.36 6.57
N LEU A 375 -15.18 -2.09 6.49
CA LEU A 375 -14.03 -1.92 7.38
C LEU A 375 -13.22 -0.65 7.09
N GLY A 376 -13.41 0.02 5.95
CA GLY A 376 -12.62 1.20 5.58
C GLY A 376 -13.40 2.17 4.70
N ARG A 377 -14.58 2.61 5.14
CA ARG A 377 -15.47 3.49 4.37
C ARG A 377 -14.88 4.87 4.11
N ALA A 378 -14.08 5.37 5.04
CA ALA A 378 -13.27 6.56 4.82
C ALA A 378 -11.83 6.30 5.26
N VAL A 379 -10.90 6.69 4.39
CA VAL A 379 -9.47 6.69 4.69
C VAL A 379 -8.97 8.13 4.71
N LEU A 380 -8.48 8.55 5.88
CA LEU A 380 -7.94 9.90 6.12
C LEU A 380 -6.43 9.83 6.16
N MET A 381 -5.78 10.57 5.26
CA MET A 381 -4.34 10.71 5.20
C MET A 381 -3.92 12.04 5.85
N PHE A 382 -3.44 11.97 7.10
CA PHE A 382 -2.96 13.14 7.84
C PHE A 382 -1.54 13.50 7.41
N GLY A 383 -1.44 14.52 6.55
CA GLY A 383 -0.16 14.99 6.07
C GLY A 383 0.45 14.14 4.95
N ILE A 384 1.64 14.53 4.51
CA ILE A 384 2.41 13.79 3.49
C ILE A 384 3.47 12.91 4.17
N PRO A 385 3.56 11.60 3.87
CA PRO A 385 4.41 10.65 4.59
C PRO A 385 5.85 10.70 4.06
N TYR A 386 6.51 11.83 4.24
CA TYR A 386 7.93 11.99 3.90
C TYR A 386 8.80 11.13 4.82
N VAL A 387 9.86 10.54 4.25
CA VAL A 387 10.93 9.92 5.04
C VAL A 387 11.67 11.01 5.82
N TYR A 388 12.24 10.64 6.96
CA TYR A 388 13.15 11.49 7.70
C TYR A 388 14.35 11.92 6.83
N THR A 389 14.36 13.19 6.44
CA THR A 389 15.32 13.75 5.47
C THR A 389 16.72 13.97 6.03
N GLN A 390 16.88 13.97 7.35
CA GLN A 390 18.19 14.17 7.97
C GLN A 390 19.02 12.87 8.07
N SER A 391 18.39 11.71 7.85
CA SER A 391 19.06 10.41 7.81
C SER A 391 20.21 10.42 6.81
N ARG A 392 21.40 10.03 7.26
CA ARG A 392 22.61 9.97 6.42
C ARG A 392 22.50 8.92 5.31
N ILE A 393 21.83 7.80 5.60
CA ILE A 393 21.54 6.75 4.62
C ILE A 393 20.73 7.31 3.45
N LEU A 394 19.67 8.09 3.74
CA LEU A 394 18.83 8.67 2.70
C LEU A 394 19.62 9.71 1.89
N LYS A 395 20.42 10.56 2.53
CA LYS A 395 21.27 11.54 1.84
C LYS A 395 22.25 10.87 0.87
N ALA A 396 22.96 9.84 1.33
CA ALA A 396 23.87 9.07 0.48
C ALA A 396 23.13 8.44 -0.72
N ARG A 397 21.91 7.93 -0.51
CA ARG A 397 21.07 7.40 -1.59
C ARG A 397 20.63 8.49 -2.57
N LEU A 398 20.23 9.66 -2.08
CA LEU A 398 19.81 10.79 -2.91
C LEU A 398 20.99 11.30 -3.78
N GLU A 399 22.19 11.41 -3.20
CA GLU A 399 23.42 11.75 -3.93
C GLU A 399 23.70 10.72 -5.03
N TYR A 400 23.62 9.42 -4.71
CA TYR A 400 23.81 8.35 -5.69
C TYR A 400 22.79 8.41 -6.85
N LEU A 401 21.51 8.62 -6.52
CA LEU A 401 20.44 8.72 -7.53
C LEU A 401 20.59 9.95 -8.43
N ARG A 402 21.08 11.06 -7.86
CA ARG A 402 21.40 12.28 -8.62
C ARG A 402 22.56 12.05 -9.58
N ASP A 403 23.64 11.45 -9.10
CA ASP A 403 24.88 11.34 -9.87
C ASP A 403 24.81 10.24 -10.94
N GLN A 404 24.17 9.09 -10.65
CA GLN A 404 24.09 7.96 -11.59
C GLN A 404 22.86 8.01 -12.50
N PHE A 405 21.69 8.37 -11.96
CA PHE A 405 20.42 8.29 -12.69
C PHE A 405 19.82 9.66 -13.03
N GLN A 406 20.51 10.76 -12.68
CA GLN A 406 20.06 12.14 -12.91
C GLN A 406 18.67 12.45 -12.29
N ILE A 407 18.35 11.77 -11.19
CA ILE A 407 17.10 11.97 -10.46
C ILE A 407 17.31 13.06 -9.42
N ARG A 408 16.53 14.14 -9.49
CA ARG A 408 16.58 15.21 -8.48
C ARG A 408 16.08 14.71 -7.13
N GLU A 409 16.68 15.22 -6.05
CA GLU A 409 16.37 14.77 -4.69
C GLU A 409 14.89 14.95 -4.33
N ASN A 410 14.33 16.13 -4.62
CA ASN A 410 12.92 16.43 -4.34
C ASN A 410 11.96 15.57 -5.19
N ASP A 411 12.38 15.16 -6.39
CA ASP A 411 11.57 14.30 -7.24
C ASP A 411 11.42 12.90 -6.63
N PHE A 412 12.52 12.33 -6.11
CA PHE A 412 12.51 11.04 -5.41
C PHE A 412 11.74 11.12 -4.09
N LEU A 413 11.96 12.16 -3.27
CA LEU A 413 11.24 12.32 -1.99
C LEU A 413 9.73 12.41 -2.20
N THR A 414 9.30 13.16 -3.21
CA THR A 414 7.87 13.30 -3.52
C THR A 414 7.32 12.02 -4.14
N PHE A 415 8.09 11.35 -5.01
CA PHE A 415 7.73 10.03 -5.55
C PHE A 415 7.47 9.01 -4.43
N ASP A 416 8.42 8.87 -3.51
CA ASP A 416 8.29 7.89 -2.43
C ASP A 416 7.14 8.24 -1.47
N ALA A 417 6.94 9.52 -1.16
CA ALA A 417 5.83 9.95 -0.30
C ALA A 417 4.45 9.72 -0.96
N MET A 418 4.29 10.03 -2.25
CA MET A 418 3.02 9.82 -2.95
C MET A 418 2.72 8.34 -3.16
N ARG A 419 3.75 7.50 -3.38
CA ARG A 419 3.61 6.04 -3.45
C ARG A 419 3.01 5.48 -2.16
N HIS A 420 3.54 5.85 -1.00
CA HIS A 420 3.01 5.38 0.29
C HIS A 420 1.61 5.96 0.58
N ALA A 421 1.38 7.25 0.28
CA ALA A 421 0.05 7.84 0.45
C ALA A 421 -1.00 7.12 -0.40
N ALA A 422 -0.70 6.87 -1.68
CA ALA A 422 -1.57 6.12 -2.57
C ALA A 422 -1.76 4.66 -2.15
N GLN A 423 -0.72 4.02 -1.58
CA GLN A 423 -0.81 2.68 -1.02
C GLN A 423 -1.78 2.62 0.16
N CYS A 424 -1.71 3.59 1.07
CA CYS A 424 -2.60 3.66 2.23
C CYS A 424 -4.05 3.92 1.80
N VAL A 425 -4.25 4.93 0.96
CA VAL A 425 -5.57 5.36 0.49
C VAL A 425 -6.21 4.30 -0.42
N GLY A 426 -5.40 3.63 -1.26
CA GLY A 426 -5.86 2.55 -2.12
C GLY A 426 -6.38 1.32 -1.39
N ARG A 427 -6.21 1.23 -0.06
CA ARG A 427 -6.81 0.14 0.73
C ARG A 427 -8.31 0.27 0.93
N ALA A 428 -8.89 1.46 0.69
CA ALA A 428 -10.31 1.73 0.90
C ALA A 428 -11.24 0.97 -0.07
N ILE A 429 -10.73 0.46 -1.19
CA ILE A 429 -11.56 -0.13 -2.25
C ILE A 429 -10.97 -1.47 -2.68
N ARG A 430 -11.81 -2.52 -2.72
CA ARG A 430 -11.42 -3.86 -3.18
C ARG A 430 -12.22 -4.37 -4.37
N GLY A 431 -13.49 -4.00 -4.46
CA GLY A 431 -14.40 -4.45 -5.51
C GLY A 431 -15.14 -3.31 -6.20
N LYS A 432 -15.75 -3.62 -7.35
CA LYS A 432 -16.62 -2.66 -8.08
C LYS A 432 -17.91 -2.34 -7.32
N THR A 433 -18.37 -3.27 -6.48
CA THR A 433 -19.53 -3.10 -5.61
C THR A 433 -19.22 -2.28 -4.36
N ASP A 434 -17.93 -2.12 -4.05
CA ASP A 434 -17.47 -1.38 -2.90
C ASP A 434 -17.50 0.13 -3.16
N TYR A 435 -17.39 0.91 -2.09
CA TYR A 435 -17.19 2.35 -2.19
C TYR A 435 -16.40 2.87 -1.00
N GLY A 436 -15.61 3.90 -1.23
CA GLY A 436 -14.73 4.49 -0.22
C GLY A 436 -14.45 5.97 -0.47
N ILE A 437 -14.42 6.72 0.63
CA ILE A 437 -14.03 8.13 0.66
C ILE A 437 -12.53 8.20 0.96
N MET A 438 -11.82 9.03 0.19
CA MET A 438 -10.37 9.17 0.26
C MET A 438 -10.03 10.61 0.58
N VAL A 439 -9.64 10.89 1.82
CA VAL A 439 -9.41 12.26 2.30
C VAL A 439 -7.92 12.53 2.45
N PHE A 440 -7.40 13.50 1.71
CA PHE A 440 -6.02 13.97 1.81
C PHE A 440 -5.96 15.25 2.65
N ALA A 441 -5.59 15.15 3.92
CA ALA A 441 -5.58 16.27 4.86
C ALA A 441 -4.22 16.98 4.89
N ASP A 442 -3.88 17.66 3.80
CA ASP A 442 -2.75 18.59 3.70
C ASP A 442 -2.89 19.48 2.46
N LYS A 443 -2.79 20.79 2.61
CA LYS A 443 -2.78 21.76 1.49
C LYS A 443 -1.74 21.44 0.42
N ARG A 444 -0.66 20.73 0.78
CA ARG A 444 0.40 20.36 -0.18
C ARG A 444 -0.06 19.35 -1.23
N PHE A 445 -1.10 18.55 -0.98
CA PHE A 445 -1.63 17.61 -1.99
C PHE A 445 -2.27 18.33 -3.19
N SER A 446 -2.77 19.55 -2.99
CA SER A 446 -3.35 20.39 -4.05
C SER A 446 -2.34 20.84 -5.11
N LYS A 447 -1.03 20.77 -4.79
CA LYS A 447 0.02 21.21 -5.72
C LYS A 447 0.19 20.20 -6.86
N THR A 448 0.41 20.72 -8.07
CA THR A 448 0.52 19.92 -9.30
C THR A 448 1.66 18.90 -9.26
N ASP A 449 2.78 19.21 -8.61
CA ASP A 449 3.95 18.32 -8.46
C ASP A 449 3.64 17.02 -7.69
N LYS A 450 2.64 17.06 -6.81
CA LYS A 450 2.19 15.95 -5.96
C LYS A 450 0.96 15.28 -6.52
N ARG A 451 -0.05 16.07 -6.91
CA ARG A 451 -1.29 15.57 -7.51
C ARG A 451 -1.03 14.71 -8.74
N SER A 452 -0.12 15.14 -9.61
CA SER A 452 0.26 14.39 -10.83
C SER A 452 0.98 13.07 -10.57
N LYS A 453 1.52 12.85 -9.36
CA LYS A 453 2.22 11.63 -8.96
C LYS A 453 1.29 10.60 -8.30
N LEU A 454 0.04 10.94 -8.04
CA LEU A 454 -0.96 9.94 -7.62
C LEU A 454 -1.28 8.97 -8.78
N PRO A 455 -1.87 7.80 -8.55
CA PRO A 455 -2.33 6.94 -9.63
C PRO A 455 -3.45 7.58 -10.46
N LYS A 456 -3.48 7.31 -11.78
CA LYS A 456 -4.48 7.90 -12.71
C LYS A 456 -5.92 7.66 -12.28
N TRP A 457 -6.22 6.47 -11.77
CA TRP A 457 -7.56 6.10 -11.31
C TRP A 457 -8.05 6.92 -10.09
N ILE A 458 -7.15 7.56 -9.32
CA ILE A 458 -7.53 8.54 -8.29
C ILE A 458 -7.66 9.93 -8.91
N GLN A 459 -6.70 10.30 -9.77
CA GLN A 459 -6.65 11.63 -10.38
C GLN A 459 -7.88 11.95 -11.23
N GLU A 460 -8.43 10.97 -11.96
CA GLU A 460 -9.62 11.14 -12.81
C GLU A 460 -10.85 11.63 -12.03
N TYR A 461 -10.97 11.26 -10.75
CA TYR A 461 -12.09 11.64 -9.88
C TYR A 461 -11.75 12.78 -8.93
N LEU A 462 -10.49 13.21 -8.88
CA LEU A 462 -10.08 14.36 -8.07
C LEU A 462 -10.28 15.63 -8.89
N ILE A 463 -11.50 16.19 -8.85
CA ILE A 463 -11.89 17.41 -9.55
C ILE A 463 -11.28 18.64 -8.86
N ASP A 464 -11.07 19.73 -9.59
CA ASP A 464 -10.49 20.96 -9.05
C ASP A 464 -11.29 21.58 -7.90
N SER A 465 -12.62 21.41 -7.88
CA SER A 465 -13.48 21.81 -6.76
C SER A 465 -13.11 21.11 -5.45
N LEU A 466 -12.73 19.84 -5.53
CA LEU A 466 -12.39 18.99 -4.38
C LEU A 466 -10.93 19.14 -3.92
N CYS A 467 -10.14 20.01 -4.56
CA CYS A 467 -8.70 20.12 -4.31
C CYS A 467 -8.32 21.09 -3.18
N ASN A 468 -9.24 21.91 -2.68
CA ASN A 468 -8.94 22.94 -1.70
C ASN A 468 -10.13 23.19 -0.77
N LEU A 469 -10.67 22.11 -0.19
CA LEU A 469 -11.82 22.17 0.70
C LEU A 469 -11.40 22.59 2.11
N SER A 470 -12.29 23.32 2.78
CA SER A 470 -12.31 23.42 4.24
C SER A 470 -12.88 22.14 4.87
N THR A 471 -12.81 22.05 6.20
CA THR A 471 -13.26 20.87 6.94
C THR A 471 -14.78 20.72 6.83
N GLU A 472 -15.56 21.78 7.02
CA GLU A 472 -17.01 21.79 6.78
C GLU A 472 -17.41 21.50 5.33
N GLU A 473 -16.77 22.12 4.34
CA GLU A 473 -17.07 21.86 2.92
C GLU A 473 -16.86 20.39 2.55
N ALA A 474 -15.82 19.76 3.10
CA ALA A 474 -15.53 18.34 2.86
C ALA A 474 -16.60 17.39 3.42
N ILE A 475 -17.30 17.79 4.48
CA ILE A 475 -18.42 17.04 5.05
C ILE A 475 -19.72 17.33 4.30
N GLN A 476 -19.88 18.56 3.81
CA GLN A 476 -21.06 18.93 3.02
C GLN A 476 -21.12 18.16 1.69
N GLU A 477 -19.98 17.77 1.14
CA GLU A 477 -19.89 16.82 0.02
C GLU A 477 -20.50 15.46 0.40
N GLY A 478 -21.73 15.19 -0.07
CA GLY A 478 -22.52 14.00 0.28
C GLY A 478 -23.72 14.26 1.18
N THR A 479 -24.04 15.54 1.44
CA THR A 479 -25.26 15.94 2.14
C THR A 479 -26.49 15.70 1.27
N VAL A 480 -27.53 15.10 1.87
CA VAL A 480 -28.81 14.86 1.21
C VAL A 480 -29.87 15.75 1.86
N TYR A 481 -30.44 16.67 1.10
CA TYR A 481 -31.60 17.44 1.52
C TYR A 481 -32.86 16.64 1.20
N ALA A 482 -33.57 16.18 2.23
CA ALA A 482 -34.78 15.38 2.06
C ALA A 482 -36.00 16.23 2.41
N VAL A 483 -36.82 16.54 1.40
CA VAL A 483 -38.05 17.35 1.55
C VAL A 483 -39.25 16.41 1.63
N GLU A 484 -40.01 16.48 2.71
CA GLU A 484 -41.22 15.68 2.94
C GLU A 484 -42.36 16.55 3.46
N PHE A 485 -43.50 16.53 2.76
CA PHE A 485 -44.67 17.34 3.12
C PHE A 485 -45.47 16.75 4.29
N SER A 486 -45.56 15.42 4.37
CA SER A 486 -46.40 14.73 5.34
C SER A 486 -45.83 14.87 6.76
N PRO A 487 -46.59 15.39 7.75
CA PRO A 487 -46.14 15.46 9.13
C PRO A 487 -45.90 14.09 9.79
N ARG A 488 -46.48 13.02 9.25
CA ARG A 488 -46.27 11.65 9.73
C ARG A 488 -44.94 11.11 9.21
N SER A 489 -44.76 11.12 7.89
CA SER A 489 -43.53 10.67 7.23
C SER A 489 -42.34 11.55 7.62
N GLY A 490 -42.56 12.84 7.84
CA GLY A 490 -41.55 13.77 8.33
C GLY A 490 -41.00 13.40 9.70
N ARG A 491 -41.78 12.81 10.61
CA ARG A 491 -41.26 12.29 11.90
C ARG A 491 -40.34 11.10 11.69
N GLU A 492 -40.73 10.17 10.82
CA GLU A 492 -39.90 9.01 10.45
C GLU A 492 -38.60 9.48 9.79
N LEU A 493 -38.67 10.48 8.91
CA LEU A 493 -37.51 11.10 8.29
C LEU A 493 -36.58 11.76 9.32
N ILE A 494 -37.12 12.45 10.32
CA ILE A 494 -36.33 13.01 11.42
C ILE A 494 -35.62 11.90 12.20
N ASP A 495 -36.29 10.77 12.47
CA ASP A 495 -35.66 9.63 13.14
C ASP A 495 -34.57 8.97 12.29
N VAL A 496 -34.73 8.96 10.96
CA VAL A 496 -33.66 8.55 10.02
C VAL A 496 -32.51 9.55 10.08
N ALA A 497 -32.77 10.86 10.05
CA ALA A 497 -31.76 11.92 10.12
C ALA A 497 -30.98 11.90 11.45
N LYS A 498 -31.60 11.48 12.56
CA LYS A 498 -30.89 11.24 13.83
C LYS A 498 -29.81 10.16 13.72
N LYS A 499 -30.03 9.15 12.87
CA LYS A 499 -29.07 8.07 12.62
C LYS A 499 -28.09 8.41 11.50
N ARG A 500 -28.58 9.13 10.48
CA ARG A 500 -27.83 9.56 9.29
C ARG A 500 -27.74 11.08 9.27
N THR A 501 -26.72 11.60 9.93
CA THR A 501 -26.44 13.03 10.08
C THR A 501 -26.19 13.75 8.75
N ASN A 502 -25.83 13.02 7.70
CA ASN A 502 -25.68 13.54 6.34
C ASN A 502 -27.03 13.85 5.66
N ILE A 503 -28.17 13.52 6.27
CA ILE A 503 -29.51 13.83 5.76
C ILE A 503 -30.07 15.03 6.52
N ILE A 504 -30.39 16.10 5.81
CA ILE A 504 -31.07 17.29 6.37
C ILE A 504 -32.57 17.14 6.09
N PRO A 505 -33.40 16.85 7.12
CA PRO A 505 -34.83 16.67 6.95
C PRO A 505 -35.53 18.04 6.87
N ILE A 506 -36.34 18.25 5.84
CA ILE A 506 -37.11 19.47 5.60
C ILE A 506 -38.59 19.09 5.53
N VAL A 507 -39.35 19.45 6.57
CA VAL A 507 -40.80 19.18 6.63
C VAL A 507 -41.58 20.33 5.99
N GLU A 508 -41.55 20.40 4.66
CA GLU A 508 -42.22 21.44 3.86
C GLU A 508 -42.75 20.90 2.53
N ASP A 509 -43.58 21.69 1.87
CA ASP A 509 -44.16 21.35 0.56
C ASP A 509 -43.20 21.68 -0.59
N ALA A 510 -42.79 20.66 -1.35
CA ALA A 510 -41.88 20.78 -2.48
C ALA A 510 -42.40 21.66 -3.64
N ARG A 511 -43.71 21.96 -3.68
CA ARG A 511 -44.29 22.92 -4.64
C ARG A 511 -43.87 24.38 -4.37
N HIS A 512 -43.31 24.65 -3.18
CA HIS A 512 -42.96 25.98 -2.72
C HIS A 512 -41.47 26.08 -2.35
N PRO A 513 -40.54 25.92 -3.32
CA PRO A 513 -39.10 25.87 -3.05
C PRO A 513 -38.53 27.12 -2.38
N TYR A 514 -39.20 28.27 -2.51
CA TYR A 514 -38.83 29.52 -1.83
C TYR A 514 -38.86 29.41 -0.29
N LYS A 515 -39.68 28.51 0.29
CA LYS A 515 -39.82 28.37 1.74
C LYS A 515 -38.57 27.78 2.41
N TYR A 516 -37.90 26.86 1.73
CA TYR A 516 -36.69 26.20 2.23
C TYR A 516 -35.42 26.61 1.46
N ARG A 517 -35.52 27.64 0.62
CA ARG A 517 -34.39 28.19 -0.14
C ARG A 517 -33.23 28.63 0.75
N MET A 518 -33.50 29.07 1.98
CA MET A 518 -32.46 29.47 2.92
C MET A 518 -31.67 28.29 3.51
N LEU A 519 -32.21 27.07 3.44
CA LEU A 519 -31.63 25.87 4.02
C LEU A 519 -30.86 25.03 3.00
N VAL A 520 -31.23 25.13 1.71
CA VAL A 520 -30.73 24.25 0.66
C VAL A 520 -29.76 25.01 -0.25
N GLY A 521 -28.52 24.53 -0.31
CA GLY A 521 -27.52 24.99 -1.28
C GLY A 521 -27.75 24.44 -2.69
N MET A 522 -26.87 24.80 -3.64
CA MET A 522 -26.93 24.22 -4.98
C MET A 522 -26.56 22.74 -4.96
N VAL A 523 -27.38 21.88 -5.58
CA VAL A 523 -27.22 20.42 -5.60
C VAL A 523 -26.78 19.91 -6.98
N ASP A 524 -26.09 18.76 -6.99
CA ASP A 524 -25.62 18.11 -8.22
C ASP A 524 -26.65 17.12 -8.79
N THR A 525 -27.50 16.55 -7.94
CA THR A 525 -28.54 15.59 -8.33
C THR A 525 -29.84 15.86 -7.61
N LEU A 526 -30.94 15.84 -8.36
CA LEU A 526 -32.30 15.92 -7.83
C LEU A 526 -33.01 14.59 -8.03
N PHE A 527 -33.52 14.00 -6.95
CA PHE A 527 -34.36 12.80 -7.00
C PHE A 527 -35.77 13.15 -6.54
N SER A 528 -36.78 12.72 -7.30
CA SER A 528 -38.19 12.97 -6.99
C SER A 528 -39.02 11.71 -7.13
N ASP A 529 -39.60 11.25 -6.01
CA ASP A 529 -40.61 10.20 -5.96
C ASP A 529 -41.89 10.74 -5.30
N VAL A 530 -42.61 11.60 -6.02
CA VAL A 530 -43.76 12.34 -5.48
C VAL A 530 -45.05 11.77 -6.06
N ALA A 531 -45.97 11.36 -5.19
CA ALA A 531 -47.31 10.90 -5.56
C ALA A 531 -48.32 12.06 -5.62
N GLN A 532 -48.09 13.03 -6.50
CA GLN A 532 -48.98 14.19 -6.72
C GLN A 532 -49.33 14.33 -8.22
N PRO A 533 -50.34 15.14 -8.60
CA PRO A 533 -50.71 15.32 -10.01
C PRO A 533 -49.71 16.16 -10.82
N ASP A 534 -48.95 17.03 -10.18
CA ASP A 534 -48.07 18.04 -10.79
C ASP A 534 -46.57 17.68 -10.70
N GLN A 535 -46.22 16.42 -10.93
CA GLN A 535 -44.87 15.86 -10.73
C GLN A 535 -43.80 16.59 -11.56
N ALA A 536 -44.00 16.74 -12.88
CA ALA A 536 -43.02 17.45 -13.72
C ALA A 536 -42.79 18.90 -13.26
N ARG A 537 -43.86 19.62 -12.88
CA ARG A 537 -43.77 21.00 -12.42
C ARG A 537 -42.95 21.12 -11.12
N ILE A 538 -43.16 20.22 -10.17
CA ILE A 538 -42.42 20.19 -8.90
C ILE A 538 -40.92 20.00 -9.17
N VAL A 539 -40.58 19.05 -10.05
CA VAL A 539 -39.19 18.80 -10.44
C VAL A 539 -38.59 20.02 -11.14
N SER A 540 -39.29 20.64 -12.09
CA SER A 540 -38.84 21.84 -12.80
C SER A 540 -38.56 23.01 -11.86
N LEU A 541 -39.50 23.32 -10.94
CA LEU A 541 -39.35 24.43 -10.00
C LEU A 541 -38.15 24.22 -9.05
N ASN A 542 -37.95 23.00 -8.57
CA ASN A 542 -36.83 22.68 -7.70
C ASN A 542 -35.50 22.65 -8.46
N ALA A 543 -35.50 22.13 -9.69
CA ALA A 543 -34.33 22.15 -10.56
C ALA A 543 -33.89 23.58 -10.87
N GLU A 544 -34.82 24.48 -11.18
CA GLU A 544 -34.50 25.89 -11.41
C GLU A 544 -33.92 26.58 -10.17
N THR A 545 -34.41 26.21 -8.99
CA THR A 545 -34.02 26.86 -7.74
C THR A 545 -32.67 26.36 -7.21
N PHE A 546 -32.39 25.06 -7.34
CA PHE A 546 -31.31 24.38 -6.62
C PHE A 546 -30.36 23.56 -7.50
N LEU A 547 -30.75 23.10 -8.69
CA LEU A 547 -29.90 22.21 -9.48
C LEU A 547 -28.87 23.01 -10.28
N LYS A 548 -27.59 22.63 -10.19
CA LYS A 548 -26.52 23.28 -10.96
C LYS A 548 -26.72 23.05 -12.46
N ASP A 549 -26.22 23.97 -13.28
CA ASP A 549 -26.19 23.77 -14.74
C ASP A 549 -25.36 22.52 -15.07
N GLY A 550 -25.92 21.61 -15.87
CA GLY A 550 -25.34 20.29 -16.13
C GLY A 550 -25.62 19.22 -15.06
N GLY A 551 -26.33 19.57 -13.98
CA GLY A 551 -26.74 18.64 -12.93
C GLY A 551 -27.72 17.58 -13.41
N HIS A 552 -27.84 16.49 -12.65
CA HIS A 552 -28.67 15.33 -12.99
C HIS A 552 -30.02 15.37 -12.29
N PHE A 553 -31.05 14.83 -12.93
CA PHE A 553 -32.33 14.59 -12.26
C PHE A 553 -32.83 13.18 -12.52
N VAL A 554 -33.56 12.66 -11.54
CA VAL A 554 -34.26 11.37 -11.59
C VAL A 554 -35.66 11.60 -11.08
N VAL A 555 -36.67 11.28 -11.88
CA VAL A 555 -38.08 11.40 -11.50
C VAL A 555 -38.79 10.06 -11.70
N SER A 556 -39.51 9.63 -10.67
CA SER A 556 -40.45 8.51 -10.73
C SER A 556 -41.82 9.06 -11.12
N ILE A 557 -42.28 8.75 -12.34
CA ILE A 557 -43.57 9.17 -12.87
C ILE A 557 -44.62 8.10 -12.54
N LYS A 558 -45.58 8.47 -11.69
CA LYS A 558 -46.71 7.59 -11.30
C LYS A 558 -47.95 7.98 -12.09
N ALA A 559 -48.26 7.25 -13.16
CA ALA A 559 -49.34 7.65 -14.08
C ALA A 559 -50.71 7.72 -13.39
N SER A 560 -50.99 6.78 -12.48
CA SER A 560 -52.23 6.72 -11.69
C SER A 560 -52.47 7.93 -10.78
N CYS A 561 -51.40 8.62 -10.36
CA CYS A 561 -51.48 9.81 -9.51
C CYS A 561 -51.73 11.10 -10.31
N ILE A 562 -51.49 11.07 -11.63
CA ILE A 562 -51.63 12.23 -12.52
C ILE A 562 -53.00 12.20 -13.19
N ASP A 563 -53.32 11.08 -13.86
CA ASP A 563 -54.60 10.86 -14.49
C ASP A 563 -54.91 9.36 -14.52
N SER A 564 -55.80 8.92 -13.64
CA SER A 564 -56.19 7.51 -13.52
C SER A 564 -57.07 7.01 -14.68
N LEU A 565 -57.59 7.91 -15.52
CA LEU A 565 -58.46 7.57 -16.66
C LEU A 565 -57.68 7.46 -17.97
N ALA A 566 -56.50 8.08 -18.06
CA ALA A 566 -55.65 8.06 -19.24
C ALA A 566 -54.77 6.81 -19.30
N GLN A 567 -54.37 6.40 -20.51
CA GLN A 567 -53.39 5.34 -20.68
C GLN A 567 -52.01 5.78 -20.16
N PRO A 568 -51.28 4.93 -19.41
CA PRO A 568 -50.00 5.30 -18.79
C PRO A 568 -48.95 5.84 -19.77
N GLU A 569 -48.88 5.25 -20.97
CA GLU A 569 -47.95 5.67 -22.04
C GLU A 569 -48.17 7.14 -22.45
N MET A 570 -49.44 7.55 -22.53
CA MET A 570 -49.81 8.94 -22.87
C MET A 570 -49.44 9.90 -21.75
N VAL A 571 -49.62 9.48 -20.50
CA VAL A 571 -49.23 10.27 -19.33
C VAL A 571 -47.71 10.46 -19.29
N PHE A 572 -46.92 9.40 -19.48
CA PHE A 572 -45.46 9.47 -19.53
C PHE A 572 -44.98 10.43 -20.63
N ALA A 573 -45.52 10.32 -21.84
CA ALA A 573 -45.16 11.21 -22.95
C ALA A 573 -45.53 12.67 -22.66
N SER A 574 -46.64 12.92 -21.98
CA SER A 574 -47.08 14.27 -21.61
C SER A 574 -46.16 14.91 -20.56
N GLU A 575 -45.75 14.16 -19.54
CA GLU A 575 -44.84 14.64 -18.49
C GLU A 575 -43.45 14.90 -19.03
N VAL A 576 -42.92 14.00 -19.87
CA VAL A 576 -41.62 14.20 -20.52
C VAL A 576 -41.60 15.46 -21.39
N LYS A 577 -42.70 15.77 -22.10
CA LYS A 577 -42.82 17.03 -22.85
C LYS A 577 -42.78 18.27 -21.96
N LYS A 578 -43.40 18.23 -20.78
CA LYS A 578 -43.34 19.33 -19.80
C LYS A 578 -41.91 19.53 -19.30
N LEU A 579 -41.21 18.45 -18.95
CA LEU A 579 -39.80 18.51 -18.54
C LEU A 579 -38.91 19.15 -19.62
N ILE A 580 -39.10 18.75 -20.88
CA ILE A 580 -38.34 19.32 -22.01
C ILE A 580 -38.63 20.82 -22.17
N ALA A 581 -39.87 21.26 -21.98
CA ALA A 581 -40.23 22.68 -22.05
C ALA A 581 -39.52 23.52 -20.98
N ASP A 582 -39.22 22.92 -19.82
CA ASP A 582 -38.56 23.57 -18.68
C ASP A 582 -37.03 23.37 -18.66
N ASN A 583 -36.41 23.11 -19.82
CA ASN A 583 -34.95 22.90 -19.98
C ASN A 583 -34.37 21.66 -19.27
N LEU A 584 -35.20 20.69 -18.91
CA LEU A 584 -34.78 19.39 -18.40
C LEU A 584 -34.74 18.40 -19.57
N LYS A 585 -33.53 17.98 -19.95
CA LYS A 585 -33.35 17.07 -21.08
C LYS A 585 -33.33 15.62 -20.61
N PRO A 586 -34.35 14.80 -20.92
CA PRO A 586 -34.33 13.37 -20.60
C PRO A 586 -33.25 12.65 -21.42
N GLN A 587 -32.55 11.72 -20.80
CA GLN A 587 -31.55 10.84 -21.41
C GLN A 587 -32.08 9.41 -21.54
N GLU A 588 -32.74 8.92 -20.50
CA GLU A 588 -33.25 7.56 -20.44
C GLU A 588 -34.63 7.55 -19.78
N GLN A 589 -35.52 6.71 -20.30
CA GLN A 589 -36.84 6.44 -19.73
C GLN A 589 -37.01 4.93 -19.66
N ILE A 590 -37.28 4.41 -18.46
CA ILE A 590 -37.45 2.99 -18.21
C ILE A 590 -38.79 2.78 -17.51
N THR A 591 -39.62 1.89 -18.04
CA THR A 591 -40.83 1.42 -17.35
C THR A 591 -40.47 0.37 -16.30
N LEU A 592 -41.14 0.39 -15.14
CA LEU A 592 -40.83 -0.53 -14.04
C LEU A 592 -41.56 -1.89 -14.15
N GLU A 593 -42.17 -2.20 -15.29
CA GLU A 593 -42.85 -3.47 -15.50
C GLU A 593 -41.86 -4.64 -15.63
N PRO A 594 -42.14 -5.82 -15.03
CA PRO A 594 -43.38 -6.23 -14.36
C PRO A 594 -43.43 -5.93 -12.84
N TYR A 595 -42.42 -5.27 -12.28
CA TYR A 595 -42.29 -5.07 -10.82
C TYR A 595 -43.30 -4.06 -10.27
N GLU A 596 -43.50 -2.95 -10.98
CA GLU A 596 -44.46 -1.92 -10.60
C GLU A 596 -45.20 -1.42 -11.85
N ARG A 597 -46.52 -1.65 -11.91
CA ARG A 597 -47.36 -1.26 -13.06
C ARG A 597 -47.61 0.25 -13.03
N ASP A 598 -47.79 0.85 -14.20
CA ASP A 598 -48.12 2.28 -14.37
C ASP A 598 -47.05 3.26 -13.83
N HIS A 599 -45.81 2.77 -13.65
CA HIS A 599 -44.66 3.55 -13.18
C HIS A 599 -43.55 3.59 -14.25
N ALA A 600 -42.97 4.78 -14.44
CA ALA A 600 -41.81 4.98 -15.29
C ALA A 600 -40.78 5.87 -14.59
N VAL A 601 -39.51 5.51 -14.67
CA VAL A 601 -38.41 6.34 -14.18
C VAL A 601 -37.79 7.06 -15.37
N VAL A 602 -37.62 8.38 -15.23
CA VAL A 602 -36.96 9.23 -16.22
C VAL A 602 -35.70 9.81 -15.60
N VAL A 603 -34.57 9.65 -16.29
CA VAL A 603 -33.27 10.19 -15.92
C VAL A 603 -32.84 11.20 -16.96
N GLY A 604 -32.29 12.35 -16.55
CA GLY A 604 -31.84 13.37 -17.49
C GLY A 604 -30.86 14.38 -16.91
N THR A 605 -30.53 15.39 -17.71
CA THR A 605 -29.66 16.51 -17.32
C THR A 605 -30.38 17.85 -17.44
N TYR A 606 -30.14 18.73 -16.48
CA TYR A 606 -30.67 20.09 -16.46
C TYR A 606 -29.71 21.02 -17.19
N ARG A 607 -30.22 21.81 -18.15
CA ARG A 607 -29.43 22.78 -18.96
C ARG A 607 -28.07 22.22 -19.40
N PRO A 608 -28.06 21.14 -20.21
CA PRO A 608 -26.81 20.54 -20.66
C PRO A 608 -25.96 21.58 -21.40
N PRO A 609 -24.63 21.61 -21.20
CA PRO A 609 -23.76 22.52 -21.92
C PRO A 609 -23.88 22.28 -23.43
N PRO A 610 -23.74 23.33 -24.27
CA PRO A 610 -23.75 23.17 -25.72
C PRO A 610 -22.67 22.15 -26.11
N LYS A 611 -23.04 21.18 -26.95
CA LYS A 611 -22.07 20.23 -27.50
C LYS A 611 -21.04 21.03 -28.30
N CYS A 612 -19.78 21.04 -27.85
CA CYS A 612 -18.64 21.56 -28.61
C CYS A 612 -18.40 20.74 -29.88
#